data_AF-M2SLW6-F1
#
_entry.id   AF-M2SLW6-F1
#
_cell.length_a   1.000
_cell.length_b   1.000
_cell.length_c   1.000
_cell.angle_alpha   90.00
_cell.angle_beta   90.00
_cell.angle_gamma   90.00
#
_symmetry.space_group_name_H-M   'P 1'
#
loop_
_entity.id
_entity.type
_entity.pdbx_description
1 polymer ?
#
loop_
_entity_poly.entity_id
_entity_poly.type
_entity_poly.pdbx_seq_one_letter_code
_entity_poly.pdbx_strand_id
1 'polypeptide(L)'
;ACDYHTAGDWTWRISRFVGRKPEGTYYNMISFHVASTNPGSSLEVACTASADRMEDSVFYSCGTDGFEFAFVNEYNGLIFKYGTDNPIMGTVTLPIVCRAGGAGPNDQVCETFQDRCVTLL
;
A
#
# COMPACT_ATOMS: atom_id res chain seq x y z
N ALA A 1 5.61 10.81 11.62
CA ALA A 1 6.65 11.11 10.63
C ALA A 1 7.61 9.93 10.62
N CYS A 2 8.08 9.48 9.46
CA CYS A 2 9.25 8.60 9.44
C CYS A 2 10.44 9.41 9.97
N ASP A 3 11.24 8.83 10.86
CA ASP A 3 12.35 9.56 11.49
C ASP A 3 13.22 10.22 10.42
N TYR A 4 13.73 11.42 10.66
CA TYR A 4 14.54 12.18 9.70
C TYR A 4 15.73 11.38 9.12
N HIS A 5 16.24 10.39 9.86
CA HIS A 5 17.27 9.45 9.41
C HIS A 5 16.80 8.40 8.38
N THR A 6 15.50 8.34 8.11
CA THR A 6 14.88 7.51 7.07
C THR A 6 14.60 8.30 5.79
N ALA A 7 14.86 9.61 5.75
CA ALA A 7 14.75 10.36 4.51
C ALA A 7 15.90 9.98 3.56
N GLY A 8 15.56 9.59 2.33
CA GLY A 8 16.56 9.17 1.34
C GLY A 8 15.95 8.91 -0.03
N ASP A 9 16.79 8.84 -1.06
CA ASP A 9 16.37 8.66 -2.46
C ASP A 9 15.45 7.44 -2.65
N TRP A 10 15.70 6.39 -1.88
CA TRP A 10 15.01 5.10 -1.97
C TRP A 10 14.10 4.79 -0.78
N THR A 11 13.90 5.72 0.14
CA THR A 11 12.92 5.53 1.22
C THR A 11 11.69 6.38 0.96
N TRP A 12 10.55 5.74 0.75
CA TRP A 12 9.30 6.43 0.43
C TRP A 12 8.26 6.22 1.52
N ARG A 13 7.40 7.22 1.71
CA ARG A 13 6.31 7.20 2.67
C ARG A 13 5.08 6.57 2.04
N ILE A 14 4.52 5.59 2.74
CA ILE A 14 3.22 4.99 2.48
C ILE A 14 2.21 5.59 3.46
N SER A 15 1.14 6.17 2.93
CA SER A 15 0.11 6.83 3.73
C SER A 15 -1.29 6.59 3.15
N ARG A 16 -2.33 6.99 3.90
CA ARG A 16 -3.73 6.96 3.43
C ARG A 16 -4.16 5.60 2.85
N PHE A 17 -3.66 4.50 3.43
CA PHE A 17 -4.12 3.17 3.06
C PHE A 17 -5.62 3.05 3.36
N VAL A 18 -6.37 2.60 2.37
CA VAL A 18 -7.76 2.20 2.44
C VAL A 18 -7.88 0.86 1.72
N GLY A 19 -8.54 -0.10 2.33
CA GLY A 19 -8.90 -1.36 1.69
C GLY A 19 -10.31 -1.76 2.05
N ARG A 20 -10.97 -2.50 1.16
CA ARG A 20 -12.32 -3.02 1.40
C ARG A 20 -12.33 -4.54 1.41
N LYS A 21 -12.91 -5.13 2.46
CA LYS A 21 -13.17 -6.56 2.57
C LYS A 21 -14.68 -6.81 2.51
N PRO A 22 -15.26 -7.14 1.33
CA PRO A 22 -16.71 -7.27 1.18
C PRO A 22 -17.30 -8.40 2.05
N GLU A 23 -16.50 -9.44 2.30
CA GLU A 23 -16.87 -10.60 3.12
C GLU A 23 -16.00 -10.72 4.39
N GLY A 24 -15.33 -9.64 4.79
CA GLY A 24 -14.47 -9.59 5.98
C GLY A 24 -13.18 -10.42 5.91
N THR A 25 -12.98 -11.21 4.86
CA THR A 25 -11.88 -12.20 4.76
C THR A 25 -10.80 -11.82 3.75
N TYR A 26 -11.17 -11.33 2.58
CA TYR A 26 -10.25 -10.94 1.50
C TYR A 26 -10.49 -9.48 1.10
N TYR A 27 -9.49 -8.82 0.52
CA TYR A 27 -9.67 -7.50 -0.08
C TYR A 27 -10.20 -7.63 -1.50
N ASN A 28 -11.11 -6.73 -1.92
CA ASN A 28 -11.48 -6.56 -3.33
C ASN A 28 -11.00 -5.22 -3.91
N MET A 29 -10.49 -4.35 -3.04
CA MET A 29 -9.88 -3.07 -3.40
C MET A 29 -8.86 -2.70 -2.33
N ILE A 30 -7.71 -2.22 -2.79
CA ILE A 30 -6.68 -1.59 -1.97
C ILE A 30 -6.24 -0.30 -2.65
N SER A 31 -6.10 0.77 -1.87
CA SER A 31 -5.60 2.07 -2.29
C SER A 31 -4.68 2.65 -1.23
N PHE A 32 -3.58 3.28 -1.61
CA PHE A 32 -2.70 4.02 -0.71
C PHE A 32 -1.92 5.10 -1.48
N HIS A 33 -1.33 6.04 -0.75
CA HIS A 33 -0.44 7.04 -1.32
C HIS A 33 1.02 6.64 -1.11
N VAL A 34 1.84 6.89 -2.13
CA VAL A 34 3.29 6.75 -2.12
C VAL A 34 3.88 8.14 -2.33
N ALA A 35 4.74 8.59 -1.42
CA ALA A 35 5.41 9.88 -1.54
C ALA A 35 6.91 9.74 -1.27
N SER A 36 7.74 10.42 -2.08
CA SER A 36 9.17 10.50 -1.80
C SER A 36 9.43 11.18 -0.45
N THR A 37 10.46 10.73 0.27
CA THR A 37 10.97 11.44 1.45
C THR A 37 12.15 12.35 1.14
N ASN A 38 12.74 12.26 -0.06
CA ASN A 38 13.79 13.18 -0.50
C ASN A 38 13.21 14.61 -0.62
N PRO A 39 13.77 15.61 0.10
CA PRO A 39 13.30 17.00 0.07
C PRO A 39 13.27 17.67 -1.31
N GLY A 40 14.07 17.20 -2.26
CA GLY A 40 14.13 17.73 -3.63
C GLY A 40 13.12 17.10 -4.59
N SER A 41 12.32 16.12 -4.14
CA SER A 41 11.38 15.39 -4.97
C SER A 41 9.94 15.80 -4.69
N SER A 42 9.14 15.92 -5.75
CA SER A 42 7.69 16.16 -5.69
C SER A 42 6.87 14.90 -5.94
N LEU A 43 7.48 13.72 -5.91
CA LEU A 43 6.79 12.46 -6.17
C LEU A 43 5.72 12.22 -5.08
N GLU A 44 4.45 12.27 -5.47
CA GLU A 44 3.31 11.80 -4.71
C GLU A 44 2.32 11.13 -5.68
N VAL A 45 2.05 9.84 -5.49
CA VAL A 45 1.22 9.03 -6.39
C VAL A 45 0.20 8.25 -5.57
N ALA A 46 -1.05 8.22 -6.03
CA ALA A 46 -2.05 7.29 -5.52
C ALA A 46 -1.89 5.94 -6.25
N CYS A 47 -1.64 4.89 -5.49
CA CYS A 47 -1.62 3.52 -5.97
C CYS A 47 -2.94 2.85 -5.61
N THR A 48 -3.69 2.39 -6.62
CA THR A 48 -4.98 1.74 -6.43
C THR A 48 -5.10 0.52 -7.32
N ALA A 49 -5.61 -0.58 -6.77
CA ALA A 49 -6.03 -1.74 -7.55
C ALA A 49 -7.33 -2.32 -6.98
N SER A 50 -8.10 -2.95 -7.88
CA SER A 50 -9.34 -3.64 -7.57
C SER A 50 -9.44 -4.94 -8.35
N ALA A 51 -10.05 -5.96 -7.74
CA ALA A 51 -10.37 -7.25 -8.34
C ALA A 51 -11.57 -7.84 -7.62
N ASP A 52 -12.26 -8.82 -8.21
CA ASP A 52 -13.37 -9.51 -7.51
C ASP A 52 -12.91 -10.08 -6.15
N ARG A 53 -11.68 -10.61 -6.14
CA ARG A 53 -10.95 -11.06 -4.96
C ARG A 53 -9.45 -10.86 -5.22
N MET A 54 -8.81 -10.09 -4.37
CA MET A 54 -7.36 -9.92 -4.40
C MET A 54 -6.71 -11.08 -3.64
N GLU A 55 -5.83 -11.80 -4.32
CA GLU A 55 -5.00 -12.84 -3.74
C GLU A 55 -3.74 -12.26 -3.07
N ASP A 56 -3.37 -12.86 -1.94
CA ASP A 56 -2.19 -12.47 -1.18
C ASP A 56 -0.91 -12.72 -2.00
N SER A 57 0.09 -11.83 -1.83
CA SER A 57 1.40 -11.92 -2.50
C SER A 57 1.39 -11.88 -4.03
N VAL A 58 0.26 -11.53 -4.66
CA VAL A 58 0.17 -11.28 -6.10
C VAL A 58 0.39 -9.79 -6.38
N PHE A 59 1.18 -9.47 -7.42
CA PHE A 59 1.41 -8.08 -7.83
C PHE A 59 0.24 -7.55 -8.64
N TYR A 60 -0.24 -6.39 -8.22
CA TYR A 60 -1.22 -5.57 -8.91
C TYR A 60 -0.58 -4.25 -9.33
N SER A 61 -0.88 -3.80 -10.54
CA SER A 61 -0.48 -2.48 -11.01
C SER A 61 -1.20 -1.39 -10.23
N CYS A 62 -0.47 -0.34 -9.88
CA CYS A 62 -1.01 0.89 -9.30
C CYS A 62 -1.72 1.78 -10.33
N GLY A 63 -1.79 1.38 -11.60
CA GLY A 63 -2.28 2.20 -12.72
C GLY A 63 -1.29 3.25 -13.24
N THR A 64 -0.22 3.53 -12.46
CA THR A 64 0.94 4.31 -12.91
C THR A 64 2.03 3.35 -13.37
N ASP A 65 2.63 3.62 -14.53
CA ASP A 65 3.62 2.73 -15.14
C ASP A 65 4.84 2.55 -14.23
N GLY A 66 5.29 1.30 -14.08
CA GLY A 66 6.38 0.92 -13.18
C GLY A 66 6.05 0.93 -11.69
N PHE A 67 4.80 1.17 -11.28
CA PHE A 67 4.36 1.07 -9.88
C PHE A 67 3.46 -0.16 -9.69
N GLU A 68 3.90 -1.09 -8.85
CA GLU A 68 3.12 -2.29 -8.53
C GLU A 68 3.19 -2.57 -7.03
N PHE A 69 2.22 -3.33 -6.54
CA PHE A 69 2.23 -3.79 -5.16
C PHE A 69 1.64 -5.19 -5.01
N ALA A 70 2.12 -5.91 -4.00
CA ALA A 70 1.45 -7.08 -3.47
C ALA A 70 1.12 -6.84 -2.00
N PHE A 71 0.11 -7.52 -1.48
CA PHE A 71 -0.31 -7.40 -0.10
C PHE A 71 -0.45 -8.76 0.56
N VAL A 72 -0.09 -8.86 1.84
CA VAL A 72 -0.26 -10.05 2.67
C VAL A 72 -1.21 -9.69 3.80
N ASN A 73 -2.43 -10.21 3.73
CA ASN A 73 -3.53 -9.81 4.58
C ASN A 73 -3.33 -10.23 6.04
N GLU A 74 -2.73 -11.40 6.28
CA GLU A 74 -2.49 -11.95 7.63
C GLU A 74 -1.69 -10.99 8.53
N TYR A 75 -0.70 -10.31 7.97
CA TYR A 75 0.21 -9.43 8.71
C TYR A 75 0.16 -7.97 8.27
N ASN A 76 -0.84 -7.59 7.46
CA ASN A 76 -0.93 -6.26 6.85
C ASN A 76 0.37 -5.84 6.13
N GLY A 77 1.02 -6.79 5.45
CA GLY A 77 2.31 -6.60 4.80
C GLY A 77 2.13 -6.04 3.40
N LEU A 78 2.66 -4.86 3.13
CA LEU A 78 2.78 -4.31 1.78
C LEU A 78 4.16 -4.67 1.21
N ILE A 79 4.16 -5.22 0.00
CA ILE A 79 5.35 -5.36 -0.84
C ILE A 79 5.17 -4.37 -1.98
N PHE A 80 6.00 -3.33 -2.02
CA PHE A 80 5.92 -2.28 -3.03
C PHE A 80 7.08 -2.44 -4.01
N LYS A 81 6.77 -2.34 -5.30
CA LYS A 81 7.70 -2.55 -6.42
C LYS A 81 7.71 -1.32 -7.31
N TYR A 82 8.91 -0.87 -7.64
CA TYR A 82 9.13 0.29 -8.51
C TYR A 82 10.12 -0.01 -9.63
N GLY A 83 9.77 0.38 -10.85
CA GLY A 83 10.56 0.23 -12.06
C GLY A 83 10.06 -0.90 -12.98
N THR A 84 10.39 -0.77 -14.26
CA THR A 84 10.09 -1.75 -15.32
C THR A 84 11.33 -2.59 -15.66
N ASP A 85 12.47 -1.95 -15.87
CA ASP A 85 13.77 -2.58 -16.10
C ASP A 85 14.61 -2.57 -14.82
N ASN A 86 14.99 -3.77 -14.32
CA ASN A 86 15.65 -3.98 -13.02
C ASN A 86 14.86 -3.36 -11.84
N PRO A 87 13.63 -3.86 -11.58
CA PRO A 87 12.77 -3.29 -10.55
C PRO A 87 13.40 -3.46 -9.16
N ILE A 88 13.25 -2.41 -8.35
CA ILE A 88 13.59 -2.43 -6.93
C ILE A 88 12.33 -2.61 -6.10
N MET A 89 12.49 -3.19 -4.91
CA MET A 89 11.34 -3.57 -4.10
C MET A 89 11.62 -3.29 -2.62
N GLY A 90 10.55 -3.06 -1.87
CA GLY A 90 10.62 -2.87 -0.43
C GLY A 90 9.38 -3.43 0.23
N THR A 91 9.51 -3.78 1.51
CA THR A 91 8.40 -4.30 2.30
C THR A 91 8.16 -3.44 3.52
N VAL A 92 6.89 -3.34 3.93
CA VAL A 92 6.50 -2.59 5.12
C VAL A 92 5.19 -3.13 5.69
N THR A 93 5.11 -3.23 7.02
CA THR A 93 3.85 -3.57 7.70
C THR A 93 3.04 -2.31 7.99
N LEU A 94 1.78 -2.30 7.54
CA LEU A 94 0.87 -1.18 7.74
C LEU A 94 -0.01 -1.40 8.99
N PRO A 95 -0.11 -0.42 9.89
CA PRO A 95 -1.00 -0.50 11.04
C PRO A 95 -2.43 -0.17 10.59
N ILE A 96 -3.25 -1.21 10.40
CA ILE A 96 -4.59 -1.11 9.84
C ILE A 96 -5.66 -1.40 10.88
N VAL A 97 -6.74 -0.63 10.87
CA VAL A 97 -7.97 -0.89 11.63
C VAL A 97 -9.14 -1.02 10.66
N CYS A 98 -10.00 -2.02 10.89
CA CYS A 98 -11.20 -2.25 10.07
C CYS A 98 -12.47 -1.91 10.85
N ARG A 99 -13.43 -1.30 10.17
CA ARG A 99 -14.78 -1.01 10.67
C ARG A 99 -15.84 -1.49 9.69
N ALA A 100 -17.10 -1.59 10.13
CA ALA A 100 -18.21 -1.95 9.27
C ALA A 100 -18.33 -0.98 8.07
N GLY A 101 -18.44 -1.52 6.86
CA GLY A 101 -18.55 -0.77 5.60
C GLY A 101 -19.98 -0.47 5.17
N GLY A 102 -20.96 -1.20 5.71
CA GLY A 102 -22.39 -0.92 5.55
C GLY A 102 -23.05 -1.55 4.31
N ALA A 103 -22.30 -2.24 3.45
CA ALA A 103 -22.83 -2.92 2.27
C ALA A 103 -23.11 -4.43 2.49
N GLY A 104 -23.22 -4.86 3.75
CA GLY A 104 -23.46 -6.25 4.13
C GLY A 104 -23.08 -6.51 5.59
N PRO A 105 -23.49 -7.63 6.18
CA PRO A 105 -23.20 -7.94 7.58
C PRO A 105 -21.69 -8.15 7.85
N ASN A 106 -20.94 -8.61 6.84
CA ASN A 106 -19.50 -8.88 6.94
C ASN A 106 -18.63 -7.84 6.21
N ASP A 107 -19.24 -6.84 5.58
CA ASP A 107 -18.53 -5.83 4.80
C ASP A 107 -17.70 -4.94 5.74
N GLN A 108 -16.41 -4.84 5.46
CA GLN A 108 -15.47 -4.04 6.23
C GLN A 108 -14.71 -3.06 5.34
N VAL A 109 -14.51 -1.86 5.86
CA VAL A 109 -13.57 -0.87 5.32
C VAL A 109 -12.43 -0.72 6.32
N CYS A 110 -11.22 -0.88 5.81
CA CYS A 110 -9.98 -0.91 6.56
C CYS A 110 -9.13 0.30 6.21
N GLU A 111 -8.61 1.00 7.22
CA GLU A 111 -7.81 2.21 7.03
C GLU A 111 -6.52 2.12 7.84
N THR A 112 -5.42 2.67 7.33
CA THR A 112 -4.25 2.91 8.18
C THR A 112 -4.48 4.11 9.09
N PHE A 113 -4.04 4.03 10.34
CA PHE A 113 -4.05 5.16 11.26
C PHE A 113 -2.68 5.82 11.43
N GLN A 114 -1.65 5.28 10.78
CA GLN A 114 -0.29 5.82 10.84
C GLN A 114 0.46 5.57 9.53
N ASP A 115 1.14 6.61 9.03
CA ASP A 115 2.05 6.51 7.90
C ASP A 115 3.25 5.61 8.23
N ARG A 116 3.75 4.89 7.23
CA ARG A 116 4.96 4.07 7.33
C ARG A 116 5.93 4.42 6.22
N CYS A 117 7.20 4.08 6.39
CA CYS A 117 8.19 4.19 5.33
C CYS A 117 8.60 2.81 4.84
N VAL A 118 8.81 2.73 3.53
CA VAL A 118 9.35 1.57 2.83
C VAL A 118 10.69 1.98 2.23
N THR A 119 11.73 1.18 2.43
CA THR A 119 13.02 1.35 1.76
C THR A 119 13.09 0.35 0.61
N LEU A 120 13.36 0.88 -0.58
CA LEU A 120 13.52 0.12 -1.82
C LEU A 120 14.98 -0.31 -1.97
N LEU A 121 15.19 -1.57 -2.35
CA LEU A 121 16.49 -2.20 -2.57
C LEU A 121 16.49 -3.01 -3.88
#